data_AF-A0A2U1KKC4-F1
#
_entry.id   AF-A0A2U1KKC4-F1
#
_cell.length_a   1.000
_cell.length_b   1.000
_cell.length_c   1.000
_cell.angle_alpha   90.00
_cell.angle_beta   90.00
_cell.angle_gamma   90.00
#
_symmetry.space_group_name_H-M   'P 1'
#
loop_
_entity.id
_entity.type
_entity.pdbx_description
1 polymer ?
#
loop_
_entity_poly.entity_id
_entity_poly.type
_entity_poly.pdbx_seq_one_letter_code
_entity_poly.pdbx_strand_id
1 'polypeptide(L)'
;MKSRLSHFGFQRWVSEKMNVGVCVPPNKPARPSKPELVYPKEIPAPKDSGLPLNAYMLHNLAHVELNAIDLAWDTVVRFSLYHELLGDMFFADFARVADDESRHFAWCSQRLAELGFSYGDLPAHNLLWRECEKSSDDVVARLAVIPLVQEARGLDAGPRLVQKLIGFGDCRTSNIVAKIAEEEVAHVAVGVYWFAAVCQKMGRSPCPTFRDVLKEYNVEVKGPFNYTAREEAGLPRDWYDPLKESKQDKERLSEVHDRLARIISMEKENSSLNRGD
;
A
#
# COMPACT_ATOMS: atom_id res chain seq x y z
N MET A 1 -14.95 7.67 -8.80
CA MET A 1 -14.54 9.09 -8.76
C MET A 1 -13.13 9.24 -8.19
N LYS A 2 -12.85 8.75 -6.97
CA LYS A 2 -11.52 8.88 -6.32
C LYS A 2 -10.36 8.35 -7.16
N SER A 3 -10.41 7.10 -7.62
CA SER A 3 -9.33 6.52 -8.44
C SER A 3 -8.99 7.37 -9.68
N ARG A 4 -10.01 7.82 -10.44
CA ARG A 4 -9.79 8.74 -11.57
C ARG A 4 -9.16 10.07 -11.18
N LEU A 5 -9.56 10.65 -10.04
CA LEU A 5 -8.97 11.90 -9.54
C LEU A 5 -7.53 11.71 -9.07
N SER A 6 -7.21 10.58 -8.44
CA SER A 6 -5.83 10.24 -8.05
C SER A 6 -4.94 10.15 -9.27
N HIS A 7 -5.35 9.37 -10.28
CA HIS A 7 -4.60 9.25 -11.53
C HIS A 7 -4.40 10.60 -12.21
N PHE A 8 -5.48 11.36 -12.38
CA PHE A 8 -5.42 12.67 -13.00
C PHE A 8 -4.53 13.65 -12.21
N GLY A 9 -4.63 13.65 -10.87
CA GLY A 9 -3.81 14.46 -9.99
C GLY A 9 -2.33 14.15 -10.14
N PHE A 10 -1.95 12.87 -10.12
CA PHE A 10 -0.56 12.45 -10.33
C PHE A 10 -0.05 12.80 -11.74
N GLN A 11 -0.82 12.51 -12.79
CA GLN A 11 -0.42 12.83 -14.18
C GLN A 11 -0.22 14.34 -14.37
N ARG A 12 -1.09 15.18 -13.81
CA ARG A 12 -0.91 16.64 -13.82
C ARG A 12 0.33 17.07 -13.05
N TRP A 13 0.52 16.52 -11.85
CA TRP A 13 1.67 16.83 -11.01
C TRP A 13 3.00 16.57 -11.74
N VAL A 14 3.11 15.42 -12.42
CA VAL A 14 4.27 15.06 -13.24
C VAL A 14 4.42 15.93 -14.49
N SER A 15 3.35 16.08 -15.28
CA SER A 15 3.41 16.78 -16.58
C SER A 15 3.62 18.29 -16.45
N GLU A 16 3.02 18.90 -15.42
CA GLU A 16 3.15 20.33 -15.14
C GLU A 16 4.34 20.65 -14.23
N LYS A 17 5.11 19.63 -13.78
CA LYS A 17 6.25 19.77 -12.85
C LYS A 17 5.90 20.61 -11.63
N MET A 18 4.76 20.29 -11.02
CA MET A 18 4.22 21.06 -9.90
C MET A 18 5.08 20.85 -8.64
N ASN A 19 5.30 21.92 -7.89
CA ASN A 19 5.99 21.83 -6.61
C ASN A 19 5.09 21.24 -5.52
N VAL A 20 5.69 20.62 -4.50
CA VAL A 20 4.98 20.20 -3.29
C VAL A 20 4.57 21.45 -2.52
N GLY A 21 3.27 21.65 -2.36
CA GLY A 21 2.72 22.71 -1.52
C GLY A 21 2.54 22.26 -0.07
N VAL A 22 2.37 23.22 0.84
CA VAL A 22 2.05 22.95 2.25
C VAL A 22 0.55 23.12 2.47
N CYS A 23 -0.09 22.15 3.11
CA CYS A 23 -1.51 22.18 3.44
C CYS A 23 -1.78 21.47 4.77
N VAL A 24 -2.84 21.88 5.46
CA VAL A 24 -3.36 21.13 6.61
C VAL A 24 -4.23 19.99 6.08
N PRO A 25 -3.87 18.71 6.31
CA PRO A 25 -4.67 17.60 5.83
C PRO A 25 -6.01 17.55 6.57
N PRO A 26 -7.10 17.07 5.93
CA PRO A 26 -8.32 16.74 6.67
C PRO A 26 -8.05 15.59 7.66
N ASN A 27 -8.85 15.50 8.72
CA ASN A 27 -8.74 14.40 9.70
C ASN A 27 -9.00 13.02 9.08
N LYS A 28 -9.85 12.97 8.04
CA LYS A 28 -10.20 11.74 7.32
C LYS A 28 -10.37 12.02 5.83
N PRO A 29 -10.14 11.04 4.94
CA PRO A 29 -10.32 11.21 3.52
C PRO A 29 -11.81 11.31 3.20
N ALA A 30 -12.12 11.90 2.04
CA ALA A 30 -13.46 11.85 1.50
C ALA A 30 -13.87 10.39 1.24
N ARG A 31 -15.00 9.94 1.78
CA ARG A 31 -15.53 8.59 1.55
C ARG A 31 -16.78 8.64 0.66
N PRO A 32 -16.96 7.66 -0.25
CA PRO A 32 -18.22 7.47 -0.95
C PRO A 32 -19.35 7.12 0.03
N SER A 33 -20.61 7.26 -0.39
CA SER A 33 -21.78 6.88 0.42
C SER A 33 -21.88 5.37 0.71
N LYS A 34 -21.23 4.55 -0.12
CA LYS A 34 -21.07 3.10 0.05
C LYS A 34 -19.61 2.71 -0.18
N PRO A 35 -19.09 1.64 0.46
CA PRO A 35 -19.77 0.74 1.39
C PRO A 35 -20.12 1.39 2.74
N GLU A 36 -21.08 0.81 3.45
CA GLU A 36 -21.31 1.12 4.86
C GLU A 36 -20.07 0.69 5.67
N LEU A 37 -19.58 1.57 6.55
CA LEU A 37 -18.42 1.29 7.38
C LEU A 37 -18.84 0.76 8.75
N VAL A 38 -18.60 -0.52 9.00
CA VAL A 38 -18.99 -1.26 10.21
C VAL A 38 -17.76 -1.72 11.01
N TYR A 39 -17.95 -2.28 12.21
CA TYR A 39 -16.85 -2.91 12.93
C TYR A 39 -16.42 -4.23 12.25
N PRO A 40 -15.15 -4.66 12.35
CA PRO A 40 -14.66 -5.87 11.68
C PRO A 40 -15.50 -7.13 11.94
N LYS A 41 -16.06 -7.27 13.15
CA LYS A 41 -16.91 -8.39 13.55
C LYS A 41 -18.31 -8.39 12.89
N GLU A 42 -18.72 -7.27 12.31
CA GLU A 42 -20.02 -7.07 11.67
C GLU A 42 -19.94 -7.26 10.15
N ILE A 43 -18.75 -7.48 9.60
CA ILE A 43 -18.58 -7.87 8.20
C ILE A 43 -19.17 -9.27 8.03
N PRO A 44 -20.18 -9.45 7.14
CA PRO A 44 -20.79 -10.76 6.91
C PRO A 44 -19.75 -11.78 6.45
N ALA A 45 -19.83 -13.01 6.97
CA ALA A 45 -19.01 -14.10 6.45
C ALA A 45 -19.38 -14.36 4.97
N PRO A 46 -18.47 -14.92 4.14
CA PRO A 46 -18.73 -15.15 2.72
C PRO A 46 -20.05 -15.87 2.43
N LYS A 47 -20.39 -16.89 3.23
CA LYS A 47 -21.62 -17.69 3.12
C LYS A 47 -22.92 -16.89 3.39
N ASP A 48 -22.83 -15.82 4.18
CA ASP A 48 -23.97 -14.99 4.61
C ASP A 48 -23.99 -13.64 3.87
N SER A 49 -23.03 -13.42 2.96
CA SER A 49 -22.81 -12.14 2.28
C SER A 49 -23.75 -11.89 1.09
N GLY A 50 -24.40 -12.94 0.58
CA GLY A 50 -25.20 -12.88 -0.65
C GLY A 50 -24.37 -12.76 -1.94
N LEU A 51 -23.04 -12.70 -1.86
CA LEU A 51 -22.12 -12.66 -3.00
C LEU A 51 -21.47 -14.04 -3.23
N PRO A 52 -21.16 -14.41 -4.49
CA PRO A 52 -20.28 -15.53 -4.76
C PRO A 52 -18.88 -15.24 -4.21
N LEU A 53 -18.15 -16.31 -3.85
CA LEU A 53 -16.88 -16.20 -3.12
C LEU A 53 -15.84 -15.32 -3.82
N ASN A 54 -15.73 -15.41 -5.15
CA ASN A 54 -14.82 -14.57 -5.94
C ASN A 54 -15.17 -13.08 -5.86
N ALA A 55 -16.45 -12.71 -5.98
CA ALA A 55 -16.90 -11.33 -5.84
C ALA A 55 -16.72 -10.82 -4.40
N TYR A 56 -16.99 -11.64 -3.40
CA TYR A 56 -16.75 -11.31 -1.99
C TYR A 56 -15.27 -10.97 -1.75
N MET A 57 -14.34 -11.81 -2.23
CA MET A 57 -12.92 -11.59 -2.04
C MET A 57 -12.42 -10.36 -2.81
N LEU A 58 -12.90 -10.17 -4.04
CA LEU A 58 -12.52 -9.04 -4.88
C LEU A 58 -13.07 -7.70 -4.35
N HIS A 59 -14.27 -7.68 -3.75
CA HIS A 59 -14.81 -6.48 -3.09
C HIS A 59 -13.95 -6.08 -1.89
N ASN A 60 -13.55 -7.05 -1.05
CA ASN A 60 -12.65 -6.78 0.06
C ASN A 60 -11.28 -6.26 -0.42
N LEU A 61 -10.72 -6.84 -1.48
CA LEU A 61 -9.48 -6.33 -2.10
C LEU A 61 -9.67 -4.89 -2.59
N ALA A 62 -10.74 -4.62 -3.35
CA ALA A 62 -11.06 -3.25 -3.78
C ALA A 62 -11.19 -2.27 -2.59
N HIS A 63 -11.67 -2.73 -1.44
CA HIS A 63 -11.69 -1.88 -0.24
C HIS A 63 -10.28 -1.59 0.30
N VAL A 64 -9.37 -2.56 0.25
CA VAL A 64 -7.95 -2.36 0.57
C VAL A 64 -7.33 -1.34 -0.39
N GLU A 65 -7.44 -1.54 -1.71
CA GLU A 65 -6.88 -0.64 -2.72
C GLU A 65 -7.41 0.81 -2.57
N LEU A 66 -8.72 0.98 -2.31
CA LEU A 66 -9.27 2.33 -2.07
C LEU A 66 -8.66 3.00 -0.83
N ASN A 67 -8.39 2.22 0.23
CA ASN A 67 -7.71 2.74 1.41
C ASN A 67 -6.25 3.04 1.09
N ALA A 68 -5.54 2.20 0.32
CA ALA A 68 -4.16 2.44 -0.05
C ALA A 68 -3.98 3.78 -0.80
N ILE A 69 -4.91 4.12 -1.71
CA ILE A 69 -4.99 5.48 -2.31
C ILE A 69 -5.05 6.57 -1.24
N ASP A 70 -5.93 6.40 -0.24
CA ASP A 70 -6.11 7.38 0.83
C ASP A 70 -4.86 7.49 1.70
N LEU A 71 -4.23 6.37 2.03
CA LEU A 71 -3.05 6.30 2.89
C LEU A 71 -1.82 6.94 2.21
N ALA A 72 -1.66 6.72 0.91
CA ALA A 72 -0.59 7.29 0.12
C ALA A 72 -0.75 8.81 -0.02
N TRP A 73 -1.94 9.30 -0.41
CA TRP A 73 -2.21 10.74 -0.45
C TRP A 73 -2.14 11.42 0.91
N ASP A 74 -2.62 10.76 1.96
CA ASP A 74 -2.51 11.28 3.32
C ASP A 74 -1.05 11.46 3.72
N THR A 75 -0.18 10.51 3.37
CA THR A 75 1.26 10.62 3.61
C THR A 75 1.87 11.83 2.88
N VAL A 76 1.47 12.07 1.63
CA VAL A 76 1.91 13.25 0.86
C VAL A 76 1.47 14.55 1.54
N VAL A 77 0.18 14.70 1.83
CA VAL A 77 -0.36 15.98 2.35
C VAL A 77 0.06 16.22 3.79
N ARG A 78 -0.01 15.20 4.65
CA ARG A 78 0.21 15.33 6.09
C ARG A 78 1.64 15.69 6.45
N PHE A 79 2.61 15.16 5.69
CA PHE A 79 4.02 15.43 5.92
C PHE A 79 4.59 16.51 5.01
N SER A 80 3.73 17.24 4.27
CA SER A 80 4.14 18.34 3.39
C SER A 80 4.89 19.46 4.13
N LEU A 81 4.61 19.69 5.42
CA LEU A 81 5.36 20.63 6.27
C LEU A 81 6.84 20.26 6.43
N TYR A 82 7.20 18.98 6.23
CA TYR A 82 8.57 18.47 6.35
C TYR A 82 9.27 18.39 4.99
N HIS A 83 8.79 19.09 3.95
CA HIS A 83 9.31 18.96 2.60
C HIS A 83 10.82 19.26 2.48
N GLU A 84 11.33 20.26 3.19
CA GLU A 84 12.76 20.57 3.23
C GLU A 84 13.61 19.42 3.80
N LEU A 85 13.06 18.67 4.76
CA LEU A 85 13.77 17.55 5.40
C LEU A 85 13.69 16.27 4.57
N LEU A 86 12.52 15.99 4.00
CA LEU A 86 12.21 14.75 3.28
C LEU A 86 12.62 14.82 1.80
N GLY A 87 12.58 16.00 1.20
CA GLY A 87 12.87 16.25 -0.21
C GLY A 87 11.71 15.85 -1.14
N ASP A 88 11.70 16.41 -2.36
CA ASP A 88 10.62 16.23 -3.33
C ASP A 88 10.36 14.76 -3.70
N MET A 89 11.43 13.95 -3.72
CA MET A 89 11.32 12.53 -4.08
C MET A 89 10.46 11.72 -3.10
N PHE A 90 10.38 12.12 -1.82
CA PHE A 90 9.50 11.46 -0.85
C PHE A 90 8.05 11.59 -1.29
N PHE A 91 7.63 12.81 -1.60
CA PHE A 91 6.28 13.09 -2.07
C PHE A 91 6.05 12.48 -3.45
N ALA A 92 7.09 12.38 -4.29
CA ALA A 92 7.02 11.72 -5.58
C ALA A 92 6.69 10.25 -5.50
N ASP A 93 7.41 9.54 -4.64
CA ASP A 93 7.21 8.11 -4.50
C ASP A 93 5.83 7.82 -3.92
N PHE A 94 5.38 8.53 -2.89
CA PHE A 94 4.04 8.31 -2.33
C PHE A 94 2.91 8.79 -3.25
N ALA A 95 3.10 9.84 -4.03
CA ALA A 95 2.12 10.24 -5.06
C ALA A 95 2.02 9.21 -6.19
N ARG A 96 3.14 8.56 -6.55
CA ARG A 96 3.16 7.44 -7.51
C ARG A 96 2.47 6.20 -6.95
N VAL A 97 2.76 5.81 -5.70
CA VAL A 97 2.00 4.75 -5.01
C VAL A 97 0.51 5.06 -5.06
N ALA A 98 0.09 6.29 -4.75
CA ALA A 98 -1.32 6.67 -4.84
C ALA A 98 -1.94 6.53 -6.26
N ASP A 99 -1.14 6.69 -7.32
CA ASP A 99 -1.56 6.44 -8.71
C ASP A 99 -1.68 4.93 -9.00
N ASP A 100 -0.70 4.14 -8.58
CA ASP A 100 -0.68 2.68 -8.74
C ASP A 100 -1.89 2.05 -8.02
N GLU A 101 -2.15 2.44 -6.77
CA GLU A 101 -3.33 2.00 -6.02
C GLU A 101 -4.65 2.44 -6.67
N SER A 102 -4.63 3.59 -7.36
CA SER A 102 -5.80 4.05 -8.11
C SER A 102 -6.13 3.15 -9.29
N ARG A 103 -5.10 2.58 -9.92
CA ARG A 103 -5.19 1.62 -11.01
C ARG A 103 -5.60 0.25 -10.49
N HIS A 104 -5.02 -0.22 -9.37
CA HIS A 104 -5.41 -1.46 -8.70
C HIS A 104 -6.92 -1.46 -8.36
N PHE A 105 -7.38 -0.39 -7.70
CA PHE A 105 -8.80 -0.21 -7.38
C PHE A 105 -9.69 -0.22 -8.63
N ALA A 106 -9.23 0.40 -9.72
CA ALA A 106 -9.97 0.43 -10.98
C ALA A 106 -10.10 -0.97 -11.59
N TRP A 107 -9.03 -1.78 -11.59
CA TRP A 107 -9.08 -3.17 -12.04
C TRP A 107 -10.05 -4.00 -11.22
N CYS A 108 -10.01 -3.89 -9.89
CA CYS A 108 -10.95 -4.61 -9.02
C CYS A 108 -12.40 -4.17 -9.26
N SER A 109 -12.65 -2.86 -9.35
CA SER A 109 -14.00 -2.31 -9.58
C SER A 109 -14.56 -2.72 -10.95
N GLN A 110 -13.74 -2.67 -11.99
CA GLN A 110 -14.14 -3.13 -13.32
C GLN A 110 -14.47 -4.62 -13.28
N ARG A 111 -13.62 -5.44 -12.66
CA ARG A 111 -13.85 -6.89 -12.60
C ARG A 111 -15.07 -7.24 -11.75
N LEU A 112 -15.36 -6.51 -10.68
CA LEU A 112 -16.62 -6.66 -9.94
C LEU A 112 -17.83 -6.41 -10.83
N ALA A 113 -17.81 -5.34 -11.64
CA ALA A 113 -18.90 -5.01 -12.54
C ALA A 113 -19.15 -6.12 -13.58
N GLU A 114 -18.08 -6.72 -14.11
CA GLU A 114 -18.17 -7.86 -15.02
C GLU A 114 -18.74 -9.13 -14.37
N LEU A 115 -18.56 -9.28 -13.05
CA LEU A 115 -19.17 -10.34 -12.25
C LEU A 115 -20.63 -10.02 -11.87
N GLY A 116 -21.14 -8.83 -12.21
CA GLY A 116 -22.49 -8.38 -11.88
C GLY A 116 -22.63 -7.69 -10.52
N PHE A 117 -21.52 -7.28 -9.91
CA PHE A 117 -21.48 -6.64 -8.58
C PHE A 117 -20.79 -5.28 -8.63
N SER A 118 -20.95 -4.49 -7.59
CA SER A 118 -20.34 -3.17 -7.44
C SER A 118 -19.54 -3.07 -6.15
N TYR A 119 -18.48 -2.27 -6.20
CA TYR A 119 -17.86 -1.80 -4.97
C TYR A 119 -18.88 -1.01 -4.15
N GLY A 120 -19.14 -1.48 -2.93
CA GLY A 120 -20.21 -0.96 -2.08
C GLY A 120 -21.39 -1.91 -1.84
N ASP A 121 -21.44 -3.07 -2.51
CA ASP A 121 -22.49 -4.07 -2.29
C ASP A 121 -22.36 -4.82 -0.96
N LEU A 122 -21.16 -4.87 -0.39
CA LEU A 122 -20.90 -5.34 0.97
C LEU A 122 -20.50 -4.19 1.89
N PRO A 123 -20.83 -4.25 3.20
CA PRO A 123 -20.22 -3.38 4.18
C PRO A 123 -18.72 -3.65 4.28
N ALA A 124 -17.96 -2.66 4.74
CA ALA A 124 -16.52 -2.73 4.91
C ALA A 124 -16.09 -2.16 6.27
N HIS A 125 -14.85 -2.39 6.69
CA HIS A 125 -14.34 -1.86 7.96
C HIS A 125 -13.33 -0.75 7.75
N ASN A 126 -13.24 0.21 8.67
CA ASN A 126 -12.28 1.32 8.58
C ASN A 126 -10.94 1.05 9.30
N LEU A 127 -10.54 -0.22 9.49
CA LEU A 127 -9.38 -0.57 10.32
C LEU A 127 -8.07 0.04 9.82
N LEU A 128 -7.80 -0.04 8.51
CA LEU A 128 -6.58 0.52 7.91
C LEU A 128 -6.42 2.01 8.20
N TRP A 129 -7.51 2.77 8.03
CA TRP A 129 -7.50 4.20 8.32
C TRP A 129 -7.33 4.50 9.82
N ARG A 130 -7.96 3.72 10.71
CA ARG A 130 -7.78 3.89 12.16
C ARG A 130 -6.32 3.68 12.61
N GLU A 131 -5.61 2.74 11.99
CA GLU A 131 -4.18 2.53 12.26
C GLU A 131 -3.35 3.70 11.69
N CYS A 132 -3.69 4.19 10.51
CA CYS A 132 -3.07 5.38 9.91
C CYS A 132 -3.22 6.62 10.79
N GLU A 133 -4.42 6.85 11.34
CA GLU A 133 -4.74 7.98 12.21
C GLU A 133 -3.81 8.04 13.43
N LYS A 134 -3.45 6.89 14.03
CA LYS A 134 -2.52 6.85 15.17
C LYS A 134 -1.15 7.42 14.84
N SER A 135 -0.69 7.24 13.60
CA SER A 135 0.63 7.68 13.11
C SER A 135 0.62 9.07 12.47
N SER A 136 -0.46 9.84 12.61
CA SER A 136 -0.66 11.10 11.87
C SER A 136 0.43 12.14 12.14
N ASP A 137 1.01 12.16 13.32
CA ASP A 137 1.90 13.23 13.74
C ASP A 137 3.39 12.82 13.68
N ASP A 138 3.70 11.62 13.19
CA ASP A 138 5.04 11.04 13.18
C ASP A 138 5.35 10.32 11.86
N VAL A 139 6.30 10.87 11.10
CA VAL A 139 6.75 10.33 9.81
C VAL A 139 7.32 8.92 9.95
N VAL A 140 8.09 8.65 11.00
CA VAL A 140 8.72 7.34 11.23
C VAL A 140 7.65 6.32 11.56
N ALA A 141 6.71 6.69 12.42
CA ALA A 141 5.56 5.86 12.73
C ALA A 141 4.71 5.57 11.50
N ARG A 142 4.45 6.59 10.65
CA ARG A 142 3.71 6.40 9.40
C ARG A 142 4.36 5.34 8.53
N LEU A 143 5.66 5.50 8.28
CA LEU A 143 6.43 4.61 7.41
C LEU A 143 6.44 3.19 7.98
N ALA A 144 6.65 3.01 9.29
CA ALA A 144 6.60 1.69 9.89
C ALA A 144 5.21 1.03 9.77
N VAL A 145 4.15 1.76 10.14
CA VAL A 145 2.80 1.20 10.27
C VAL A 145 2.16 0.92 8.93
N ILE A 146 2.33 1.81 7.94
CA ILE A 146 1.63 1.70 6.66
C ILE A 146 2.46 0.88 5.66
N PRO A 147 3.53 1.39 5.03
CA PRO A 147 4.20 0.63 3.99
C PRO A 147 4.99 -0.59 4.50
N LEU A 148 5.56 -0.56 5.71
CA LEU A 148 6.32 -1.71 6.22
C LEU A 148 5.45 -2.79 6.91
N VAL A 149 4.22 -2.48 7.32
CA VAL A 149 3.31 -3.45 7.95
C VAL A 149 2.04 -3.68 7.15
N GLN A 150 1.26 -2.65 6.81
CA GLN A 150 0.02 -2.87 6.05
C GLN A 150 0.31 -3.34 4.62
N GLU A 151 1.16 -2.65 3.87
CA GLU A 151 1.46 -3.07 2.49
C GLU A 151 2.24 -4.39 2.47
N ALA A 152 3.13 -4.61 3.43
CA ALA A 152 3.82 -5.90 3.58
C ALA A 152 2.88 -7.09 3.87
N ARG A 153 1.67 -6.86 4.43
CA ARG A 153 0.65 -7.92 4.54
C ARG A 153 0.06 -8.27 3.18
N GLY A 154 0.02 -7.33 2.23
CA GLY A 154 -0.32 -7.57 0.83
C GLY A 154 0.58 -8.63 0.19
N LEU A 155 1.89 -8.54 0.43
CA LEU A 155 2.88 -9.53 -0.05
C LEU A 155 2.63 -10.97 0.48
N ASP A 156 2.07 -11.09 1.69
CA ASP A 156 1.75 -12.36 2.32
C ASP A 156 0.37 -12.91 1.90
N ALA A 157 -0.59 -12.01 1.63
CA ALA A 157 -1.98 -12.36 1.35
C ALA A 157 -2.23 -12.58 -0.15
N GLY A 158 -1.58 -11.80 -1.02
CA GLY A 158 -1.77 -11.81 -2.47
C GLY A 158 -1.66 -13.21 -3.10
N PRO A 159 -0.54 -13.93 -2.92
CA PRO A 159 -0.38 -15.27 -3.49
C PRO A 159 -1.45 -16.27 -3.03
N ARG A 160 -1.88 -16.18 -1.76
CA ARG A 160 -2.95 -17.04 -1.23
C ARG A 160 -4.30 -16.72 -1.85
N LEU A 161 -4.59 -15.44 -2.07
CA LEU A 161 -5.81 -15.01 -2.74
C LEU A 161 -5.83 -15.47 -4.22
N VAL A 162 -4.69 -15.37 -4.93
CA VAL A 162 -4.52 -15.91 -6.29
C VAL A 162 -4.85 -17.40 -6.33
N GLN A 163 -4.24 -18.21 -5.46
CA GLN A 163 -4.49 -19.66 -5.42
C GLN A 163 -5.95 -20.00 -5.12
N LYS A 164 -6.59 -19.22 -4.23
CA LYS A 164 -8.00 -19.42 -3.89
C LYS A 164 -8.93 -19.10 -5.06
N LEU A 165 -8.62 -18.08 -5.86
CA LEU A 165 -9.38 -17.72 -7.07
C LEU A 165 -9.20 -18.75 -8.19
N ILE A 166 -7.97 -19.26 -8.38
CA ILE A 166 -7.70 -20.37 -9.31
C ILE A 166 -8.50 -21.61 -8.91
N GLY A 167 -8.47 -21.98 -7.62
CA GLY A 167 -9.25 -23.11 -7.10
C GLY A 167 -10.78 -22.94 -7.24
N PHE A 168 -11.25 -21.70 -7.29
CA PHE A 168 -12.66 -21.38 -7.59
C PHE A 168 -12.98 -21.39 -9.10
N GLY A 169 -11.97 -21.49 -9.97
CA GLY A 169 -12.12 -21.46 -11.42
C GLY A 169 -12.19 -20.06 -12.05
N ASP A 170 -11.91 -18.99 -11.30
CA ASP A 170 -11.94 -17.61 -11.80
C ASP A 170 -10.54 -17.11 -12.18
N CYS A 171 -10.00 -17.65 -13.28
CA CYS A 171 -8.67 -17.32 -13.78
C CYS A 171 -8.51 -15.83 -14.11
N ARG A 172 -9.59 -15.16 -14.52
CA ARG A 172 -9.54 -13.74 -14.88
C ARG A 172 -9.31 -12.88 -13.64
N THR A 173 -10.06 -13.14 -12.56
CA THR A 173 -9.85 -12.43 -11.30
C THR A 173 -8.50 -12.80 -10.69
N SER A 174 -8.05 -14.06 -10.77
CA SER A 174 -6.73 -14.44 -10.26
C SER A 174 -5.59 -13.71 -10.95
N ASN A 175 -5.68 -13.48 -12.27
CA ASN A 175 -4.66 -12.74 -13.01
C ASN A 175 -4.58 -11.26 -12.59
N ILE A 176 -5.73 -10.63 -12.31
CA ILE A 176 -5.78 -9.26 -11.79
C ILE A 176 -5.11 -9.20 -10.40
N VAL A 177 -5.47 -10.12 -9.50
CA VAL A 177 -4.86 -10.16 -8.16
C VAL A 177 -3.37 -10.47 -8.23
N ALA A 178 -2.94 -11.34 -9.15
CA ALA A 178 -1.53 -11.63 -9.35
C ALA A 178 -0.76 -10.39 -9.81
N LYS A 179 -1.36 -9.57 -10.69
CA LYS A 179 -0.74 -8.34 -11.15
C LYS A 179 -0.62 -7.30 -10.04
N ILE A 180 -1.66 -7.12 -9.23
CA ILE A 180 -1.61 -6.26 -8.02
C ILE A 180 -0.48 -6.73 -7.10
N ALA A 181 -0.44 -8.03 -6.77
CA ALA A 181 0.57 -8.59 -5.87
C ALA A 181 2.02 -8.45 -6.38
N GLU A 182 2.22 -8.39 -7.70
CA GLU A 182 3.52 -8.10 -8.32
C GLU A 182 3.92 -6.64 -8.11
N GLU A 183 2.99 -5.69 -8.31
CA GLU A 183 3.22 -4.25 -8.15
C GLU A 183 3.42 -3.86 -6.67
N GLU A 184 2.80 -4.57 -5.72
CA GLU A 184 2.95 -4.33 -4.26
C GLU A 184 4.39 -4.41 -3.72
N VAL A 185 5.28 -5.17 -4.39
CA VAL A 185 6.69 -5.25 -3.99
C VAL A 185 7.35 -3.88 -4.05
N ALA A 186 7.00 -3.08 -5.06
CA ALA A 186 7.51 -1.72 -5.24
C ALA A 186 7.06 -0.79 -4.10
N HIS A 187 5.81 -0.92 -3.65
CA HIS A 187 5.22 -0.08 -2.61
C HIS A 187 5.91 -0.32 -1.26
N VAL A 188 6.18 -1.58 -0.91
CA VAL A 188 6.94 -1.91 0.30
C VAL A 188 8.39 -1.44 0.18
N ALA A 189 9.01 -1.55 -1.00
CA ALA A 189 10.37 -1.05 -1.24
C ALA A 189 10.48 0.48 -1.06
N VAL A 190 9.49 1.25 -1.54
CA VAL A 190 9.37 2.70 -1.27
C VAL A 190 9.39 2.95 0.24
N GLY A 191 8.56 2.19 0.98
CA GLY A 191 8.50 2.27 2.44
C GLY A 191 9.85 2.02 3.11
N VAL A 192 10.49 0.90 2.78
CA VAL A 192 11.79 0.51 3.36
C VAL A 192 12.84 1.58 3.12
N TYR A 193 12.93 2.08 1.89
CA TYR A 193 13.87 3.14 1.53
C TYR A 193 13.68 4.39 2.40
N TRP A 194 12.46 4.94 2.42
CA TRP A 194 12.17 6.16 3.17
C TRP A 194 12.27 5.97 4.68
N PHE A 195 11.86 4.82 5.20
CA PHE A 195 12.00 4.51 6.63
C PHE A 195 13.47 4.53 7.05
N ALA A 196 14.33 3.87 6.29
CA ALA A 196 15.75 3.81 6.59
C ALA A 196 16.45 5.17 6.35
N ALA A 197 16.05 5.93 5.33
CA ALA A 197 16.55 7.29 5.08
C ALA A 197 16.19 8.26 6.22
N VAL A 198 14.96 8.21 6.74
CA VAL A 198 14.53 9.03 7.88
C VAL A 198 15.27 8.59 9.16
N CYS A 199 15.40 7.29 9.41
CA CYS A 199 16.21 6.78 10.53
C CYS A 199 17.66 7.30 10.46
N GLN A 200 18.27 7.29 9.27
CA GLN A 200 19.62 7.81 9.07
C GLN A 200 19.72 9.30 9.39
N LYS A 201 18.76 10.13 8.93
CA LYS A 201 18.69 11.56 9.25
C LYS A 201 18.55 11.81 10.76
N MET A 202 17.90 10.89 11.48
CA MET A 202 17.75 10.93 12.93
C MET A 202 18.93 10.31 13.69
N GLY A 203 19.94 9.77 13.01
CA GLY A 203 21.07 9.07 13.63
C GLY A 203 20.70 7.75 14.31
N ARG A 204 19.60 7.11 13.90
CA ARG A 204 19.09 5.85 14.46
C ARG A 204 19.32 4.68 13.50
N SER A 205 19.46 3.47 14.05
CA SER A 205 19.46 2.24 13.24
C SER A 205 18.01 1.85 12.92
N PRO A 206 17.68 1.48 11.66
CA PRO A 206 16.31 1.16 11.26
C PRO A 206 15.68 -0.02 12.01
N CYS A 207 16.39 -1.15 12.16
CA CYS A 207 15.86 -2.36 12.79
C CYS A 207 15.31 -2.14 14.23
N PRO A 208 16.09 -1.61 15.19
CA PRO A 208 15.57 -1.32 16.53
C PRO A 208 14.49 -0.24 16.50
N THR A 209 14.63 0.79 15.66
CA THR A 209 13.62 1.86 15.54
C THR A 209 12.27 1.29 15.09
N PHE A 210 12.27 0.38 14.11
CA PHE A 210 11.06 -0.29 13.64
C PHE A 210 10.39 -1.06 14.77
N ARG A 211 11.16 -1.86 15.52
CA ARG A 211 10.63 -2.65 16.66
C ARG A 211 10.09 -1.77 17.79
N ASP A 212 10.77 -0.67 18.09
CA ASP A 212 10.33 0.29 19.10
C ASP A 212 9.01 0.95 18.70
N VAL A 213 8.89 1.37 17.43
CA VAL A 213 7.66 1.95 16.87
C VAL A 213 6.51 0.95 16.89
N LEU A 214 6.74 -0.31 16.50
CA LEU A 214 5.70 -1.35 16.57
C LEU A 214 5.18 -1.52 18.00
N LYS A 215 6.06 -1.47 19.00
CA LYS A 215 5.69 -1.56 20.41
C LYS A 215 4.94 -0.31 20.88
N GLU A 216 5.43 0.88 20.55
CA GLU A 216 4.85 2.17 20.95
C GLU A 216 3.43 2.34 20.40
N TYR A 217 3.22 2.00 19.14
CA TYR A 217 1.93 2.13 18.46
C TYR A 217 1.05 0.87 18.57
N ASN A 218 1.50 -0.14 19.34
CA ASN A 218 0.82 -1.41 19.56
C ASN A 218 0.41 -2.10 18.24
N VAL A 219 1.34 -2.12 17.28
CA VAL A 219 1.18 -2.72 15.96
C VAL A 219 1.80 -4.11 15.95
N GLU A 220 0.96 -5.12 15.69
CA GLU A 220 1.40 -6.50 15.61
C GLU A 220 1.75 -6.91 14.18
N VAL A 221 2.89 -7.58 14.03
CA VAL A 221 3.29 -8.25 12.78
C VAL A 221 3.20 -9.76 13.02
N LYS A 222 2.28 -10.41 12.32
CA LYS A 222 1.97 -11.83 12.46
C LYS A 222 2.06 -12.52 11.11
N GLY A 223 2.71 -13.68 11.09
CA GLY A 223 2.82 -14.52 9.91
C GLY A 223 1.56 -15.33 9.63
N PRO A 224 1.62 -16.25 8.63
CA PRO A 224 2.81 -16.63 7.87
C PRO A 224 3.30 -15.52 6.94
N PHE A 225 4.62 -15.34 6.86
CA PHE A 225 5.27 -14.33 6.03
C PHE A 225 5.71 -14.91 4.68
N ASN A 226 5.56 -14.12 3.62
CA ASN A 226 6.23 -14.35 2.34
C ASN A 226 7.65 -13.76 2.42
N TYR A 227 8.58 -14.54 2.96
CA TYR A 227 9.96 -14.09 3.16
C TYR A 227 10.63 -13.65 1.87
N THR A 228 10.39 -14.36 0.76
CA THR A 228 10.99 -14.04 -0.55
C THR A 228 10.50 -12.67 -1.05
N ALA A 229 9.19 -12.41 -1.05
CA ALA A 229 8.68 -11.11 -1.52
C ALA A 229 9.10 -9.95 -0.59
N ARG A 230 9.12 -10.17 0.73
CA ARG A 230 9.60 -9.16 1.69
C ARG A 230 11.09 -8.86 1.50
N GLU A 231 11.92 -9.88 1.26
CA GLU A 231 13.35 -9.73 0.96
C GLU A 231 13.58 -9.03 -0.38
N GLU A 232 12.75 -9.33 -1.38
CA GLU A 232 12.77 -8.66 -2.69
C GLU A 232 12.47 -7.16 -2.55
N ALA A 233 11.44 -6.82 -1.77
CA ALA A 233 11.13 -5.44 -1.37
C ALA A 233 12.20 -4.81 -0.47
N GLY A 234 13.21 -5.58 -0.03
CA GLY A 234 14.30 -5.12 0.81
C GLY A 234 13.98 -5.04 2.30
N LEU A 235 12.81 -5.53 2.75
CA LEU A 235 12.42 -5.57 4.16
C LEU A 235 13.16 -6.72 4.87
N PRO A 236 14.16 -6.42 5.74
CA PRO A 236 14.97 -7.46 6.33
C PRO A 236 14.20 -8.29 7.34
N ARG A 237 14.44 -9.60 7.34
CA ARG A 237 13.71 -10.56 8.19
C ARG A 237 13.82 -10.24 9.69
N ASP A 238 14.98 -9.79 10.13
CA ASP A 238 15.27 -9.47 11.53
C ASP A 238 14.48 -8.27 12.08
N TRP A 239 13.86 -7.48 11.21
CA TRP A 239 13.00 -6.38 11.63
C TRP A 239 11.65 -6.87 12.15
N TYR A 240 11.10 -7.95 11.58
CA TYR A 240 9.72 -8.40 11.84
C TYR A 240 9.60 -9.85 12.32
N ASP A 241 10.66 -10.65 12.23
CA ASP A 241 10.70 -12.03 12.74
C ASP A 241 11.75 -12.13 13.87
N PRO A 242 11.32 -12.12 15.14
CA PRO A 242 12.22 -12.10 16.30
C PRO A 242 13.07 -13.38 16.44
N LEU A 243 12.83 -14.41 15.63
CA LEU A 243 13.60 -15.66 15.66
C LEU A 243 14.95 -15.58 14.94
N LYS A 244 15.29 -14.45 14.28
CA LYS A 244 16.58 -14.27 13.60
C LYS A 244 17.06 -12.82 13.72
N GLU A 245 18.08 -12.53 14.53
CA GLU A 245 18.79 -11.24 14.49
C GLU A 245 19.97 -11.29 13.50
N SER A 246 20.18 -10.23 12.70
CA SER A 246 21.39 -10.04 11.88
C SER A 246 21.95 -8.62 12.06
N LYS A 247 23.26 -8.42 11.87
CA LYS A 247 23.93 -7.11 11.98
C LYS A 247 24.42 -6.66 10.62
N GLN A 248 23.61 -5.93 9.83
CA GLN A 248 24.06 -5.27 8.58
C GLN A 248 23.00 -4.28 8.07
N ASP A 249 23.15 -2.98 8.39
CA ASP A 249 22.11 -1.96 8.07
C ASP A 249 22.52 -0.95 6.96
N LYS A 250 23.82 -0.65 6.76
CA LYS A 250 24.23 0.46 5.88
C LYS A 250 24.39 0.10 4.40
N GLU A 251 24.95 -1.07 4.07
CA GLU A 251 25.12 -1.52 2.66
C GLU A 251 23.75 -1.76 1.98
N ARG A 252 22.75 -2.18 2.75
CA ARG A 252 21.41 -2.51 2.25
C ARG A 252 20.63 -1.31 1.69
N LEU A 253 20.87 -0.09 2.18
CA LEU A 253 20.12 1.08 1.72
C LEU A 253 20.40 1.42 0.24
N SER A 254 21.67 1.32 -0.17
CA SER A 254 22.06 1.53 -1.57
C SER A 254 21.46 0.46 -2.47
N GLU A 255 21.46 -0.80 -2.02
CA GLU A 255 20.87 -1.89 -2.78
C GLU A 255 19.35 -1.74 -2.95
N VAL A 256 18.64 -1.32 -1.90
CA VAL A 256 17.19 -1.06 -1.97
C VAL A 256 16.91 0.08 -2.94
N HIS A 257 17.68 1.17 -2.90
CA HIS A 257 17.55 2.28 -3.83
C HIS A 257 17.75 1.84 -5.29
N ASP A 258 18.80 1.06 -5.59
CA ASP A 258 19.07 0.58 -6.94
C ASP A 258 18.01 -0.41 -7.44
N ARG A 259 17.42 -1.20 -6.54
CA ARG A 259 16.26 -2.06 -6.86
C ARG A 259 15.01 -1.24 -7.14
N LEU A 260 14.71 -0.26 -6.28
CA LEU A 260 13.59 0.67 -6.45
C LEU A 260 13.68 1.37 -7.81
N ALA A 261 14.85 1.92 -8.15
CA ALA A 261 15.08 2.59 -9.43
C ALA A 261 14.83 1.66 -10.63
N ARG A 262 15.20 0.37 -10.52
CA ARG A 262 14.94 -0.64 -11.55
C ARG A 262 13.45 -0.96 -11.68
N ILE A 263 12.75 -1.18 -10.57
CA ILE A 263 11.30 -1.46 -10.56
C ILE A 263 10.53 -0.28 -11.18
N ILE A 264 10.84 0.95 -10.76
CA ILE A 264 10.24 2.17 -11.32
C ILE A 264 10.49 2.27 -12.84
N SER A 265 11.69 1.91 -13.31
CA SER A 265 12.00 1.92 -14.74
C SER A 265 11.14 0.91 -15.51
N MET A 266 10.99 -0.30 -14.97
CA MET A 266 10.17 -1.37 -15.57
C MET A 266 8.68 -1.00 -15.62
N GLU A 267 8.15 -0.36 -14.58
CA GLU A 267 6.76 0.12 -14.54
C GLU A 267 6.49 1.24 -15.56
N LYS A 268 7.46 2.14 -15.76
CA LYS A 268 7.38 3.17 -16.81
C LYS A 268 7.36 2.58 -18.23
N GLU A 269 8.14 1.53 -18.47
CA GLU A 269 8.13 0.82 -19.76
C GLU A 269 6.79 0.10 -20.00
N ASN A 270 6.25 -0.58 -18.99
CA ASN A 270 4.96 -1.27 -19.11
C ASN A 270 3.77 -0.31 -19.31
N SER A 271 3.78 0.84 -18.64
CA SER A 271 2.73 1.87 -18.79
C SER A 271 2.78 2.61 -20.13
N SER A 272 3.93 2.66 -20.80
CA SER A 272 4.09 3.25 -22.14
C SER A 272 3.70 2.28 -23.26
N LEU A 273 3.93 0.97 -23.08
CA LEU A 273 3.49 -0.07 -24.02
C LEU A 273 1.95 -0.19 -24.07
N ASN A 274 1.25 -0.04 -22.93
CA ASN A 274 -0.22 -0.09 -22.88
C ASN A 274 -0.94 1.18 -23.40
N ARG A 275 -0.20 2.21 -23.84
CA ARG A 275 -0.78 3.43 -24.45
C ARG A 275 -0.64 3.46 -25.98
N GLY A 276 -0.10 2.38 -26.58
CA GLY A 276 0.03 2.23 -28.02
C GLY A 276 -0.84 1.10 -28.54
N ASP A 277 -2.16 1.30 -28.53
CA ASP A 277 -3.15 0.61 -29.38
C ASP A 277 -4.43 1.46 -29.50
#